data_AF-A0A7R9FEK4-F1
#
_entry.id   AF-A0A7R9FEK4-F1
#
_cell.length_a   1.000
_cell.length_b   1.000
_cell.length_c   1.000
_cell.angle_alpha   90.00
_cell.angle_beta   90.00
_cell.angle_gamma   90.00
#
_symmetry.space_group_name_H-M   'P 1'
#
loop_
_entity.id
_entity.type
_entity.pdbx_description
1 polymer ?
#
loop_
_entity_poly.entity_id
_entity_poly.type
_entity_poly.pdbx_seq_one_letter_code
_entity_poly.pdbx_strand_id
1 'polypeptide(L)'
;PSSVASQQQRGIGYTCPEKNGRFPSPSQCDAYIECIDNVPEEKLCPDGLLFNPKALFTFPCQYPVDVDCEGRSSLQPAQATEDCPHQFGYFRLGGPNDCGKFMNCVDGRGYT
;
A
#
# COMPACT_ATOMS: atom_id res chain seq x y z
N PRO A 1 -29.76 -26.26 -16.46
CA PRO A 1 -28.61 -27.15 -16.71
C PRO A 1 -27.53 -26.43 -17.53
N SER A 2 -26.41 -26.13 -16.84
CA SER A 2 -25.01 -25.99 -17.29
C SER A 2 -24.73 -25.58 -18.75
N SER A 3 -23.84 -24.62 -19.02
CA SER A 3 -22.43 -24.70 -18.65
C SER A 3 -21.69 -23.36 -18.72
N VAL A 4 -20.85 -23.13 -17.72
CA VAL A 4 -19.89 -22.04 -17.57
C VAL A 4 -18.56 -22.44 -18.22
N ALA A 5 -17.86 -21.50 -18.87
CA ALA A 5 -16.41 -21.54 -19.12
C ALA A 5 -15.93 -20.08 -19.34
N SER A 6 -15.46 -19.40 -18.29
CA SER A 6 -14.07 -19.34 -17.80
C SER A 6 -13.07 -18.66 -18.75
N GLN A 7 -12.68 -17.43 -18.40
CA GLN A 7 -11.34 -16.91 -18.68
C GLN A 7 -10.76 -16.35 -17.38
N GLN A 8 -9.48 -16.64 -17.17
CA GLN A 8 -8.81 -16.74 -15.89
C GLN A 8 -7.65 -15.75 -15.84
N GLN A 9 -7.57 -14.91 -14.81
CA GLN A 9 -6.35 -14.15 -14.47
C GLN A 9 -6.36 -13.86 -12.96
N ARG A 10 -5.40 -14.49 -12.26
CA ARG A 10 -5.11 -14.52 -10.80
C ARG A 10 -5.95 -13.58 -9.91
N GLY A 11 -7.24 -13.87 -9.81
CA GLY A 11 -8.14 -13.18 -8.91
C GLY A 11 -8.06 -13.84 -7.54
N ILE A 12 -7.67 -13.10 -6.52
CA ILE A 12 -8.19 -13.35 -5.19
C ILE A 12 -9.70 -13.47 -5.37
N GLY A 13 -10.33 -14.53 -4.83
CA GLY A 13 -11.78 -14.74 -4.88
C GLY A 13 -12.52 -13.72 -4.02
N TYR A 14 -12.26 -12.44 -4.26
CA TYR A 14 -12.78 -11.32 -3.51
C TYR A 14 -14.06 -10.83 -4.16
N THR A 15 -15.10 -10.68 -3.36
CA THR A 15 -16.36 -10.08 -3.77
C THR A 15 -16.43 -8.69 -3.17
N CYS A 16 -16.74 -7.69 -4.00
CA CYS A 16 -16.89 -6.31 -3.56
C CYS A 16 -17.94 -6.18 -2.44
N PRO A 17 -17.58 -5.62 -1.27
CA PRO A 17 -18.54 -5.34 -0.20
C PRO A 17 -19.60 -4.33 -0.64
N GLU A 18 -19.20 -3.33 -1.44
CA GLU A 18 -20.09 -2.34 -2.04
C GLU A 18 -19.74 -2.16 -3.52
N LYS A 19 -20.71 -1.61 -4.28
CA LYS A 19 -20.58 -1.40 -5.73
C LYS A 19 -19.32 -0.63 -6.09
N ASN A 20 -19.02 0.42 -5.32
CA ASN A 20 -17.84 1.26 -5.47
C ASN A 20 -17.19 1.45 -4.11
N GLY A 21 -15.86 1.42 -4.04
CA GLY A 21 -15.15 1.67 -2.79
C GLY A 21 -13.72 1.18 -2.80
N ARG A 22 -12.99 1.45 -1.72
CA ARG A 22 -11.63 0.97 -1.50
C ARG A 22 -11.60 0.25 -0.15
N PHE A 23 -11.14 -0.99 -0.16
CA PHE A 23 -11.24 -1.89 0.98
C PHE A 23 -9.86 -2.49 1.31
N PRO A 24 -9.57 -2.82 2.58
CA PRO A 24 -8.30 -3.44 2.94
C PRO A 24 -8.07 -4.77 2.22
N SER A 25 -6.84 -5.02 1.74
CA SER A 25 -6.43 -6.37 1.34
C SER A 25 -6.41 -7.30 2.57
N PRO A 26 -6.73 -8.61 2.44
CA PRO A 26 -6.87 -9.50 3.60
C PRO A 26 -5.63 -9.64 4.50
N SER A 27 -4.43 -9.53 3.94
CA SER A 27 -3.18 -9.80 4.67
C SER A 27 -2.08 -8.76 4.47
N GLN A 28 -2.18 -7.93 3.43
CA GLN A 28 -1.14 -7.00 3.03
C GLN A 28 -1.52 -5.56 3.39
N CYS A 29 -0.66 -4.87 4.14
CA CYS A 29 -0.99 -3.56 4.70
C CYS A 29 -0.92 -2.44 3.65
N ASP A 30 0.01 -2.56 2.72
CA ASP A 30 0.23 -1.67 1.59
C ASP A 30 -0.55 -2.07 0.34
N ALA A 31 -1.52 -2.99 0.46
CA ALA A 31 -2.45 -3.32 -0.61
C ALA A 31 -3.90 -3.04 -0.19
N TYR A 32 -4.71 -2.74 -1.20
CA TYR A 32 -6.15 -2.52 -1.08
C TYR A 32 -6.87 -3.02 -2.31
N ILE A 33 -8.17 -3.19 -2.18
CA ILE A 33 -9.05 -3.63 -3.25
C ILE A 33 -9.94 -2.46 -3.61
N GLU A 34 -9.80 -2.00 -4.86
CA GLU A 34 -10.69 -1.00 -5.43
C GLU A 34 -11.81 -1.70 -6.18
N CYS A 35 -13.04 -1.37 -5.82
CA CYS A 35 -14.24 -1.84 -6.50
C CYS A 35 -14.79 -0.70 -7.35
N ILE A 36 -15.02 -0.98 -8.63
CA ILE A 36 -15.70 -0.08 -9.56
C ILE A 36 -16.79 -0.89 -10.26
N ASP A 37 -18.06 -0.51 -10.07
CA ASP A 37 -19.21 -1.22 -10.60
C ASP A 37 -19.22 -2.74 -10.29
N ASN A 38 -18.87 -3.10 -9.04
CA ASN A 38 -18.68 -4.48 -8.55
C ASN A 38 -17.51 -5.27 -9.16
N VAL A 39 -16.61 -4.61 -9.89
CA VAL A 39 -15.38 -5.23 -10.40
C VAL A 39 -14.25 -4.96 -9.41
N PRO A 40 -13.75 -5.98 -8.69
CA PRO A 40 -12.63 -5.82 -7.76
C PRO A 40 -11.30 -5.80 -8.52
N GLU A 41 -10.44 -4.86 -8.17
CA GLU A 41 -9.05 -4.77 -8.61
C GLU A 41 -8.16 -4.61 -7.38
N GLU A 42 -7.17 -5.48 -7.21
CA GLU A 42 -6.16 -5.29 -6.17
C GLU A 42 -5.13 -4.26 -6.62
N LYS A 43 -4.83 -3.31 -5.73
CA LYS A 43 -3.89 -2.21 -5.96
C LYS A 43 -2.87 -2.16 -4.83
N LEU A 44 -1.65 -1.83 -5.21
CA LEU A 44 -0.58 -1.52 -4.27
C LEU A 44 -0.48 -0.02 -4.04
N CYS A 45 -0.20 0.34 -2.80
CA CYS A 45 0.31 1.64 -2.46
C CYS A 45 1.75 1.80 -2.99
N PRO A 46 2.20 3.04 -3.27
CA PRO A 46 3.61 3.30 -3.56
C PRO A 46 4.51 2.73 -2.46
N ASP A 47 5.69 2.25 -2.84
CA ASP A 47 6.63 1.60 -1.92
C ASP A 47 6.96 2.51 -0.73
N GLY A 48 6.72 2.01 0.48
CA GLY A 48 6.89 2.74 1.73
C GLY A 48 5.63 3.45 2.27
N LEU A 49 4.50 3.41 1.54
CA LEU A 49 3.20 3.87 2.01
C LEU A 49 2.24 2.71 2.29
N LEU A 50 1.31 2.92 3.21
CA LEU A 50 0.34 1.91 3.66
C LEU A 50 -1.09 2.34 3.36
N PHE A 51 -1.98 1.39 3.11
CA PHE A 51 -3.39 1.69 2.87
C PHE A 51 -4.10 2.12 4.15
N ASN A 52 -4.70 3.30 4.13
CA ASN A 52 -5.53 3.86 5.19
C ASN A 52 -7.02 3.81 4.79
N PRO A 53 -7.84 2.93 5.37
CA PRO A 53 -9.26 2.84 5.05
C PRO A 53 -10.07 4.09 5.45
N LYS A 54 -9.51 4.97 6.28
CA LYS A 54 -10.17 6.22 6.70
C LYS A 54 -10.03 7.36 5.67
N ALA A 55 -9.15 7.21 4.67
CA ALA A 55 -8.90 8.19 3.62
C ALA A 55 -9.96 8.10 2.50
N LEU A 56 -11.23 8.32 2.83
CA LEU A 56 -12.37 8.05 1.94
C LEU A 56 -12.40 8.92 0.67
N PHE A 57 -12.00 10.19 0.78
CA PHE A 57 -12.11 11.19 -0.29
C PHE A 57 -10.76 11.69 -0.83
N THR A 58 -9.65 11.09 -0.39
CA THR A 58 -8.30 11.48 -0.74
C THR A 58 -7.49 10.28 -1.23
N PHE A 59 -6.22 10.50 -1.55
CA PHE A 59 -5.28 9.43 -1.84
C PHE A 59 -5.20 8.45 -0.64
N PRO A 60 -5.39 7.14 -0.86
CA PRO A 60 -5.66 6.22 0.23
C PRO A 60 -4.38 5.71 0.91
N CYS A 61 -3.21 6.00 0.34
CA CYS A 61 -1.93 5.55 0.86
C CYS A 61 -1.29 6.66 1.69
N GLN A 62 -0.93 6.34 2.93
CA GLN A 62 -0.38 7.27 3.91
C GLN A 62 0.91 6.72 4.51
N TYR A 63 1.67 7.57 5.19
CA TYR A 63 2.89 7.14 5.86
C TYR A 63 2.57 6.13 6.97
N PRO A 64 3.50 5.19 7.29
CA PRO A 64 3.27 4.19 8.33
C PRO A 64 2.88 4.74 9.70
N VAL A 65 3.29 5.97 10.04
CA VAL A 65 2.94 6.62 11.31
C VAL A 65 1.46 6.98 11.42
N ASP A 66 0.76 7.11 10.28
CA ASP A 66 -0.64 7.53 10.19
C ASP A 66 -1.61 6.36 9.96
N VAL A 67 -1.11 5.13 9.88
CA VAL A 67 -1.87 3.94 9.49
C VAL A 67 -1.82 2.86 10.57
N ASP A 68 -3.00 2.35 10.93
CA ASP A 68 -3.14 1.10 11.66
C ASP A 68 -3.40 -0.03 10.65
N CYS A 69 -2.53 -1.04 10.64
CA CYS A 69 -2.64 -2.17 9.72
C CYS A 69 -3.70 -3.20 10.16
N GLU A 70 -4.23 -3.12 11.38
CA GLU A 70 -5.25 -4.04 11.90
C GLU A 70 -4.84 -5.52 11.77
N GLY A 71 -3.55 -5.83 11.96
CA GLY A 71 -3.00 -7.18 11.87
C GLY A 71 -2.58 -7.64 10.46
N ARG A 72 -2.79 -6.83 9.43
CA ARG A 72 -2.24 -7.07 8.08
C ARG A 72 -0.73 -6.82 8.11
N SER A 73 0.09 -7.87 8.09
CA SER A 73 1.54 -7.75 8.28
C SER A 73 2.36 -7.85 7.00
N SER A 74 1.76 -8.29 5.89
CA SER A 74 2.49 -8.44 4.62
C SER A 74 2.72 -7.08 3.97
N LEU A 75 3.84 -6.95 3.27
CA LEU A 75 4.23 -5.75 2.51
C LEU A 75 4.80 -6.17 1.15
N GLN A 76 4.76 -5.27 0.17
CA GLN A 76 5.50 -5.46 -1.06
C GLN A 76 7.02 -5.42 -0.82
N PRO A 77 7.84 -5.99 -1.72
CA PRO A 77 9.29 -5.82 -1.66
C PRO A 77 9.69 -4.36 -1.82
N ALA A 78 10.72 -3.93 -1.07
CA ALA A 78 11.28 -2.60 -1.20
C ALA A 78 11.81 -2.32 -2.62
N GLN A 79 11.54 -1.14 -3.14
CA GLN A 79 12.04 -0.64 -4.41
C GLN A 79 13.09 0.45 -4.13
N ALA A 80 14.24 0.00 -3.65
CA ALA A 80 15.33 0.89 -3.26
C ALA A 80 15.91 1.66 -4.45
N THR A 81 16.34 2.90 -4.20
CA THR A 81 17.14 3.74 -5.09
C THR A 81 18.54 3.92 -4.52
N GLU A 82 19.38 4.73 -5.18
CA GLU A 82 20.69 5.12 -4.64
C GLU A 82 20.55 5.85 -3.29
N ASP A 83 19.56 6.74 -3.17
CA ASP A 83 19.35 7.53 -1.97
C ASP A 83 18.50 6.79 -0.93
N CYS A 84 17.49 6.04 -1.36
CA CYS A 84 16.36 5.70 -0.50
C CYS A 84 16.13 4.18 -0.40
N PRO A 85 16.05 3.60 0.81
CA PRO A 85 15.72 2.18 1.00
C PRO A 85 14.31 1.81 0.52
N HIS A 86 13.35 2.73 0.66
CA HIS A 86 12.02 2.67 0.04
C HIS A 86 11.74 4.00 -0.64
N GLN A 87 10.87 4.00 -1.66
CA GLN A 87 10.56 5.23 -2.40
C GLN A 87 9.96 6.35 -1.53
N PHE A 88 9.19 5.97 -0.50
CA PHE A 88 8.63 6.90 0.47
C PHE A 88 9.03 6.52 1.89
N GLY A 89 9.43 7.51 2.71
CA GLY A 89 9.68 7.27 4.13
C GLY A 89 10.64 8.26 4.78
N TYR A 90 10.77 8.16 6.10
CA TYR A 90 11.74 8.92 6.90
C TYR A 90 12.81 7.96 7.43
N PHE A 91 14.05 8.14 6.98
CA PHE A 91 15.17 7.25 7.32
C PHE A 91 16.20 8.00 8.16
N ARG A 92 16.71 7.36 9.22
CA ARG A 92 17.73 7.98 10.08
C ARG A 92 19.02 8.22 9.29
N LEU A 93 19.63 9.38 9.51
CA LEU A 93 20.97 9.71 9.00
C LEU A 93 21.96 9.83 10.14
N GLY A 94 23.19 9.34 9.92
CA GLY A 94 24.27 9.42 10.90
C GLY A 94 24.36 8.21 11.83
N GLY A 95 25.28 8.29 12.78
CA GLY A 95 25.53 7.19 13.73
C GLY A 95 24.45 7.09 14.81
N PRO A 96 24.53 6.08 15.69
CA PRO A 96 23.57 5.88 16.80
C PRO A 96 23.38 7.09 17.73
N ASN A 97 24.37 7.99 17.78
CA ASN A 97 24.38 9.19 18.62
C ASN A 97 24.03 10.48 17.87
N ASP A 98 23.87 10.44 16.54
CA ASP A 98 23.41 11.58 15.73
C ASP A 98 21.88 11.61 15.71
N CYS A 99 21.28 11.96 16.83
CA CYS A 99 19.83 12.10 16.93
C CYS A 99 19.31 13.29 16.10
N GLY A 100 18.15 13.13 15.47
CA GLY A 100 17.43 14.23 14.81
C GLY A 100 17.81 14.49 13.36
N LYS A 101 18.86 13.83 12.83
CA LYS A 101 19.14 13.85 11.38
C LYS A 101 18.37 12.72 10.71
N PHE A 102 17.64 13.06 9.66
CA PHE A 102 16.88 12.09 8.87
C PHE A 102 16.84 12.53 7.41
N MET A 103 16.55 11.57 6.55
CA MET A 103 16.27 11.77 5.15
C MET A 103 14.79 11.50 4.92
N ASN A 104 14.09 12.48 4.37
CA ASN A 104 12.76 12.30 3.82
C ASN A 104 12.90 11.82 2.37
N CYS A 105 12.37 10.64 2.07
CA CYS A 105 12.32 10.09 0.73
C CYS A 105 10.93 10.34 0.13
N VAL A 106 10.91 10.92 -1.06
CA VAL A 106 9.70 11.15 -1.86
C VAL A 106 9.99 10.69 -3.28
N ASP A 107 9.26 9.66 -3.73
CA ASP A 107 9.44 9.06 -5.05
C ASP A 107 10.89 8.63 -5.33
N GLY A 108 11.54 8.04 -4.32
CA GLY A 108 12.90 7.53 -4.41
C GLY A 108 14.00 8.60 -4.36
N ARG A 109 13.66 9.88 -4.18
CA ARG A 109 14.62 10.97 -4.01
C ARG A 109 14.73 11.39 -2.55
N GLY A 110 15.96 11.46 -2.05
CA GLY A 110 16.25 11.88 -0.68
C GLY A 110 16.30 13.39 -0.49
N TYR A 111 15.76 13.87 0.63
CA TYR A 111 15.82 15.25 1.11
C TYR A 111 16.23 15.26 2.58
N THR A 112 17.22 16.08 2.96
CA THR A 112 17.79 16.13 4.31
C THR A 112 17.60 17.46 4.98
#